data_AF-A0A8J7TVZ0-F1
#
_entry.id   AF-A0A8J7TVZ0-F1
#
_cell.length_a   1.000
_cell.length_b   1.000
_cell.length_c   1.000
_cell.angle_alpha   90.00
_cell.angle_beta   90.00
_cell.angle_gamma   90.00
#
_symmetry.space_group_name_H-M   'P 1'
#
loop_
_entity.id
_entity.type
_entity.pdbx_description
1 polymer ?
#
loop_
_entity_poly.entity_id
_entity_poly.type
_entity_poly.pdbx_seq_one_letter_code
_entity_poly.pdbx_strand_id
1 'polypeptide(L)'
;MTVPSSARSSDPRLEPLRPGPVERHPTDRRVPEPPPADLCEPPPPTARVWTVGLVGVGLVVVAFVLGLVTDAPRRGFDTHPWDGPRMLLSALGLLTAGCAASMRPSWFGGWLCGGIAGLLGYGIGAPPPNGTEWHVAPPRDWFAATPNSWDSVQLFFGVAGCVGLVGAILTLLAAFVPHLGRRPAYTLALAWVAFHFAGIISAITSPPPSPWLADQYWKHVAKRYLQFAYMNNAYQFYSPDPGPACELWVCLEYKPEGAEPDPDAPKDCAWLIIPRRKQHYQDPLGLTFYRRLSLTENVAQYLAPNYVPLAPDEQQQAYARRQRAANEQFIPRKGWRDEAERRVPNELVTRHILPSFARHLAKAYAQPGKDVKSIKVYRTLHMITDLNQFHGYDPGDGRPGVPPMSPYNPQLYLPYFQGEFTAKGELVDSTEPLLYWLVPILPDPTHPAPLDQAEYKKAGGFNRYFTDYVSKHAGCPVPTEEFFK
;
A
#
# COMPACT_ATOMS: atom_id res chain seq x y z
N MET A 1 36.59 -11.36 -27.57
CA MET A 1 36.76 -12.55 -26.71
C MET A 1 36.47 -13.78 -27.55
N THR A 2 37.52 -14.44 -28.01
CA THR A 2 37.50 -15.67 -28.80
C THR A 2 37.66 -16.86 -27.86
N VAL A 3 36.72 -17.80 -27.90
CA VAL A 3 36.75 -19.03 -27.11
C VAL A 3 37.60 -20.07 -27.86
N PRO A 4 38.55 -20.78 -27.22
CA PRO A 4 39.39 -21.74 -27.90
C PRO A 4 38.65 -23.06 -28.19
N SER A 5 38.79 -23.49 -29.44
CA SER A 5 38.41 -24.82 -29.93
C SER A 5 39.54 -25.81 -29.66
N SER A 6 39.48 -26.55 -28.55
CA SER A 6 40.15 -27.86 -28.45
C SER A 6 39.74 -28.63 -27.18
N ALA A 7 38.77 -29.54 -27.33
CA ALA A 7 38.66 -30.72 -26.49
C ALA A 7 37.93 -31.83 -27.27
N ARG A 8 38.65 -32.46 -28.21
CA ARG A 8 38.31 -33.80 -28.69
C ARG A 8 38.76 -34.78 -27.60
N SER A 9 37.83 -35.21 -26.76
CA SER A 9 37.98 -36.42 -25.97
C SER A 9 37.15 -37.51 -26.63
N SER A 10 37.85 -38.44 -27.28
CA SER A 10 37.32 -39.70 -27.77
C SER A 10 37.07 -40.62 -26.59
N ASP A 11 35.86 -40.54 -26.02
CA ASP A 11 35.42 -41.50 -25.01
C ASP A 11 34.61 -42.60 -25.71
N PRO A 12 35.05 -43.88 -25.67
CA PRO A 12 34.37 -44.96 -26.35
C PRO A 12 33.05 -45.29 -25.64
N ARG A 13 31.94 -45.01 -26.35
CA ARG A 13 30.64 -45.69 -26.26
C ARG A 13 30.31 -46.28 -24.87
N LEU A 14 29.77 -45.44 -24.00
CA LEU A 14 28.81 -45.91 -23.01
C LEU A 14 27.55 -46.33 -23.78
N GLU A 15 27.41 -47.64 -24.03
CA GLU A 15 26.11 -48.20 -24.40
C GLU A 15 25.09 -47.77 -23.34
N PRO A 16 23.93 -47.22 -23.74
CA PRO A 16 22.86 -46.98 -22.80
C PRO A 16 22.44 -48.33 -22.24
N LEU A 17 22.72 -48.55 -20.96
CA LEU A 17 22.20 -49.66 -20.17
C LEU A 17 20.69 -49.72 -20.45
N ARG A 18 20.28 -50.67 -21.29
CA ARG A 18 18.87 -51.00 -21.46
C ARG A 18 18.40 -51.36 -20.05
N PRO A 19 17.41 -50.66 -19.47
CA PRO A 19 16.83 -51.10 -18.22
C PRO A 19 16.35 -52.52 -18.48
N GLY A 20 17.02 -53.49 -17.84
CA GLY A 20 16.55 -54.86 -17.83
C GLY A 20 15.09 -54.86 -17.39
N PRO A 21 14.28 -55.83 -17.84
CA PRO A 21 12.90 -55.94 -17.41
C PRO A 21 12.92 -55.86 -15.88
N VAL A 22 12.38 -54.77 -15.34
CA VAL A 22 12.15 -54.63 -13.90
C VAL A 22 11.19 -55.77 -13.61
N GLU A 23 11.73 -56.88 -13.10
CA GLU A 23 10.96 -57.92 -12.45
C GLU A 23 10.16 -57.18 -11.39
N ARG A 24 8.91 -56.86 -11.74
CA ARG A 24 7.92 -56.42 -10.78
C ARG A 24 7.72 -57.65 -9.91
N HIS A 25 8.54 -57.75 -8.87
CA HIS A 25 8.32 -58.69 -7.78
C HIS A 25 6.84 -58.55 -7.43
N PRO A 26 6.04 -59.63 -7.54
CA PRO A 26 4.61 -59.56 -7.37
C PRO A 26 4.34 -59.01 -5.99
N THR A 27 4.04 -57.71 -6.00
CA THR A 27 3.42 -56.87 -4.99
C THR A 27 3.44 -57.53 -3.61
N ASP A 28 4.51 -57.27 -2.88
CA ASP A 28 4.48 -57.26 -1.42
C ASP A 28 3.47 -56.16 -1.04
N ARG A 29 2.18 -56.49 -1.10
CA ARG A 29 1.08 -55.73 -0.46
C ARG A 29 1.21 -55.90 1.05
N ARG A 30 2.42 -55.73 1.61
CA ARG A 30 2.55 -55.36 3.00
C ARG A 30 1.83 -54.04 3.12
N VAL A 31 0.63 -54.12 3.66
CA VAL A 31 -0.04 -52.99 4.29
C VAL A 31 1.06 -52.28 5.07
N PRO A 32 1.41 -51.02 4.75
CA PRO A 32 2.48 -50.34 5.44
C PRO A 32 2.23 -50.52 6.93
N GLU A 33 3.17 -51.17 7.62
CA GLU A 33 3.04 -51.41 9.05
C GLU A 33 2.73 -50.05 9.69
N PRO A 34 1.65 -49.96 10.49
CA PRO A 34 1.31 -48.70 11.14
C PRO A 34 2.56 -48.22 11.88
N PRO A 35 2.91 -46.93 11.77
CA PRO A 35 4.09 -46.40 12.42
C PRO A 35 4.11 -46.86 13.88
N PRO A 36 5.28 -47.25 14.41
CA PRO A 36 5.44 -47.71 15.79
C PRO A 36 4.66 -46.82 16.76
N ALA A 37 3.85 -47.44 17.63
CA ALA A 37 2.88 -46.74 18.49
C ALA A 37 3.55 -45.74 19.46
N ASP A 38 4.85 -45.88 19.67
CA ASP A 38 5.74 -45.04 20.48
C ASP A 38 6.20 -43.74 19.78
N LEU A 39 6.05 -43.63 18.45
CA LEU A 39 6.42 -42.41 17.70
C LEU A 39 5.27 -41.38 17.59
N CYS A 40 4.07 -41.73 18.05
CA CYS A 40 2.94 -40.80 18.10
C CYS A 40 2.70 -40.38 19.55
N GLU A 41 3.36 -39.30 19.99
CA GLU A 41 3.00 -38.67 21.28
C GLU A 41 1.49 -38.41 21.31
N PRO A 42 0.77 -38.87 22.36
CA PRO A 42 -0.66 -38.62 22.43
C PRO A 42 -0.90 -37.11 22.48
N PRO A 43 -1.96 -36.61 21.82
CA PRO A 43 -2.26 -35.20 21.84
C PRO A 43 -2.45 -34.73 23.30
N PRO A 44 -2.07 -33.49 23.63
CA PRO A 44 -2.26 -32.93 24.96
C PRO A 44 -3.69 -33.14 25.50
N PRO A 45 -3.84 -33.37 26.83
CA PRO A 45 -5.15 -33.49 27.47
C PRO A 45 -6.04 -32.27 27.18
N THR A 46 -7.33 -32.49 26.96
CA THR A 46 -8.31 -31.41 26.66
C THR A 46 -8.30 -30.32 27.71
N ALA A 47 -8.16 -30.67 28.99
CA ALA A 47 -8.06 -29.71 30.09
C ALA A 47 -6.90 -28.74 29.89
N ARG A 48 -5.71 -29.24 29.50
CA ARG A 48 -4.54 -28.38 29.24
C ARG A 48 -4.79 -27.45 28.05
N VAL A 49 -5.41 -27.96 26.98
CA VAL A 49 -5.74 -27.16 25.79
C VAL A 49 -6.75 -26.07 26.13
N TRP A 50 -7.79 -26.40 26.92
CA TRP A 50 -8.74 -25.43 27.47
C TRP A 50 -8.06 -24.36 28.29
N THR A 51 -7.19 -24.74 29.24
CA THR A 51 -6.48 -23.78 30.09
C THR A 51 -5.65 -22.80 29.26
N VAL A 52 -4.88 -23.29 28.28
CA VAL A 52 -4.09 -22.43 27.38
C VAL A 52 -5.01 -21.50 26.58
N GLY A 53 -6.09 -22.03 26.00
CA GLY A 53 -7.05 -21.25 25.24
C GLY A 53 -7.72 -20.14 26.06
N LEU A 54 -8.17 -20.46 27.27
CA LEU A 54 -8.82 -19.50 28.18
C LEU A 54 -7.86 -18.45 28.72
N VAL A 55 -6.61 -18.81 29.01
CA VAL A 55 -5.57 -17.83 29.35
C VAL A 55 -5.38 -16.84 28.20
N GLY A 56 -5.30 -17.33 26.96
CA GLY A 56 -5.20 -16.48 25.77
C GLY A 56 -6.38 -15.53 25.63
N VAL A 57 -7.62 -16.04 25.71
CA VAL A 57 -8.84 -15.22 25.69
C VAL A 57 -8.85 -14.20 26.83
N GLY A 58 -8.47 -14.61 28.04
CA GLY A 58 -8.40 -13.73 29.22
C GLY A 58 -7.48 -12.54 29.01
N LEU A 59 -6.31 -12.72 28.40
CA LEU A 59 -5.40 -11.62 28.05
C LEU A 59 -6.04 -10.62 27.06
N VAL A 60 -6.74 -11.12 26.04
CA VAL A 60 -7.46 -10.25 25.08
C VAL A 60 -8.62 -9.51 25.75
N VAL A 61 -9.36 -10.17 26.65
CA VAL A 61 -10.43 -9.55 27.45
C VAL A 61 -9.88 -8.42 28.32
N VAL A 62 -8.73 -8.62 28.99
CA VAL A 62 -8.08 -7.56 29.77
C VAL A 62 -7.70 -6.38 28.88
N ALA A 63 -7.12 -6.62 27.70
CA ALA A 63 -6.80 -5.55 26.75
C ALA A 63 -8.04 -4.80 26.24
N PHE A 64 -9.15 -5.52 26.04
CA PHE A 64 -10.46 -4.95 25.68
C PHE A 64 -11.01 -4.05 26.80
N VAL A 65 -11.02 -4.54 28.04
CA VAL A 65 -11.45 -3.77 29.22
C VAL A 65 -10.56 -2.55 29.43
N LEU A 66 -9.25 -2.66 29.26
CA LEU A 66 -8.35 -1.50 29.27
C LEU A 66 -8.72 -0.48 28.19
N GLY A 67 -9.15 -0.93 27.01
CA GLY A 67 -9.66 -0.05 25.96
C GLY A 67 -10.91 0.71 26.37
N LEU A 68 -11.85 0.04 27.04
CA LEU A 68 -13.05 0.66 27.60
C LEU A 68 -12.72 1.68 28.69
N VAL A 69 -11.90 1.29 29.67
CA VAL A 69 -11.53 2.14 30.82
C VAL A 69 -10.77 3.40 30.38
N THR A 70 -10.00 3.30 29.30
CA THR A 70 -9.22 4.43 28.78
C THR A 70 -9.98 5.27 27.76
N ASP A 71 -11.27 5.00 27.54
CA ASP A 71 -12.10 5.70 26.55
C ASP A 71 -11.47 5.68 25.13
N ALA A 72 -10.82 4.57 24.77
CA ALA A 72 -10.26 4.36 23.43
C ALA A 72 -11.23 4.66 22.27
N PRO A 73 -12.53 4.32 22.33
CA PRO A 73 -13.46 4.54 21.23
C PRO A 73 -13.66 6.03 20.92
N ARG A 74 -13.66 6.90 21.94
CA ARG A 74 -13.84 8.35 21.75
C ARG A 74 -12.58 9.07 21.30
N ARG A 75 -11.40 8.49 21.51
CA ARG A 75 -10.11 9.11 21.16
C ARG A 75 -9.71 8.95 19.70
N GLY A 76 -10.50 8.24 18.88
CA GLY A 76 -10.18 8.04 17.47
C GLY A 76 -8.81 7.38 17.29
N PHE A 77 -7.86 8.09 16.67
CA PHE A 77 -6.50 7.63 16.41
C PHE A 77 -5.44 8.19 17.37
N ASP A 78 -5.85 9.01 18.33
CA ASP A 78 -4.91 9.61 19.27
C ASP A 78 -4.23 8.52 20.10
N THR A 79 -2.90 8.57 20.15
CA THR A 79 -2.11 7.58 20.87
C THR A 79 -2.23 7.77 22.37
N HIS A 80 -2.23 6.66 23.11
CA HIS A 80 -2.25 6.65 24.56
C HIS A 80 -1.12 5.83 25.16
N PRO A 81 -0.60 6.19 26.36
CA PRO A 81 0.37 5.36 27.08
C PRO A 81 -0.07 3.91 27.30
N TRP A 82 -1.39 3.64 27.35
CA TRP A 82 -1.93 2.29 27.51
C TRP A 82 -2.08 1.50 26.21
N ASP A 83 -1.89 2.10 25.04
CA ASP A 83 -2.05 1.40 23.77
C ASP A 83 -0.95 0.36 23.53
N GLY A 84 0.28 0.63 23.98
CA GLY A 84 1.37 -0.35 23.97
C GLY A 84 1.05 -1.60 24.79
N PRO A 85 0.74 -1.47 26.09
CA PRO A 85 0.30 -2.59 26.93
C PRO A 85 -0.92 -3.34 26.37
N ARG A 86 -1.95 -2.62 25.88
CA ARG A 86 -3.13 -3.23 25.26
C ARG A 86 -2.78 -4.06 24.04
N MET A 87 -1.90 -3.52 23.17
CA MET A 87 -1.44 -4.22 21.98
C MET A 87 -0.64 -5.48 22.34
N LEU A 88 0.27 -5.38 23.32
CA LEU A 88 1.05 -6.53 23.79
C LEU A 88 0.15 -7.64 24.35
N LEU A 89 -0.79 -7.29 25.24
CA LEU A 89 -1.75 -8.22 25.82
C LEU A 89 -2.63 -8.88 24.75
N SER A 90 -3.11 -8.10 23.78
CA SER A 90 -3.91 -8.62 22.66
C SER A 90 -3.09 -9.62 21.82
N ALA A 91 -1.87 -9.25 21.43
CA ALA A 91 -1.00 -10.10 20.61
C ALA A 91 -0.63 -11.41 21.31
N LEU A 92 -0.20 -11.33 22.58
CA LEU A 92 0.09 -12.51 23.40
C LEU A 92 -1.15 -13.37 23.62
N GLY A 93 -2.31 -12.73 23.84
CA GLY A 93 -3.59 -13.40 24.00
C GLY A 93 -4.01 -14.20 22.77
N LEU A 94 -3.96 -13.57 21.58
CA LEU A 94 -4.28 -14.24 20.32
C LEU A 94 -3.31 -15.39 20.02
N LEU A 95 -2.00 -15.17 20.22
CA LEU A 95 -0.99 -16.21 20.01
C LEU A 95 -1.23 -17.40 20.94
N THR A 96 -1.48 -17.14 22.22
CA THR A 96 -1.75 -18.18 23.23
C THR A 96 -3.04 -18.94 22.92
N ALA A 97 -4.11 -18.23 22.51
CA ALA A 97 -5.35 -18.86 22.08
C ALA A 97 -5.16 -19.71 20.81
N GLY A 98 -4.36 -19.24 19.85
CA GLY A 98 -3.99 -19.98 18.64
C GLY A 98 -3.17 -21.24 18.93
N CYS A 99 -2.26 -21.20 19.93
CA CYS A 99 -1.53 -22.37 20.39
C CYS A 99 -2.47 -23.49 20.87
N ALA A 100 -3.61 -23.15 21.49
CA ALA A 100 -4.60 -24.16 21.87
C ALA A 100 -5.18 -24.90 20.66
N ALA A 101 -5.45 -24.20 19.56
CA ALA A 101 -5.85 -24.83 18.30
C ALA A 101 -4.75 -25.77 17.77
N SER A 102 -3.48 -25.33 17.79
CA SER A 102 -2.34 -26.15 17.33
C SER A 102 -2.06 -27.36 18.20
N MET A 103 -2.26 -27.28 19.52
CA MET A 103 -2.07 -28.40 20.44
C MET A 103 -3.04 -29.54 20.17
N ARG A 104 -4.26 -29.24 19.72
CA ARG A 104 -5.28 -30.26 19.42
C ARG A 104 -6.19 -29.80 18.28
N PRO A 105 -5.70 -29.81 17.02
CA PRO A 105 -6.41 -29.22 15.88
C PRO A 105 -7.67 -29.98 15.48
N SER A 106 -7.88 -31.19 16.00
CA SER A 106 -9.12 -31.96 15.81
C SER A 106 -10.23 -31.62 16.78
N TRP A 107 -9.96 -30.78 17.78
CA TRP A 107 -10.90 -30.47 18.84
C TRP A 107 -11.37 -29.02 18.75
N PHE A 108 -12.69 -28.83 18.71
CA PHE A 108 -13.32 -27.54 18.42
C PHE A 108 -13.00 -26.44 19.44
N GLY A 109 -12.79 -26.80 20.71
CA GLY A 109 -12.61 -25.79 21.77
C GLY A 109 -11.35 -24.95 21.60
N GLY A 110 -10.25 -25.53 21.09
CA GLY A 110 -9.03 -24.77 20.80
C GLY A 110 -9.25 -23.71 19.71
N TRP A 111 -9.95 -24.10 18.63
CA TRP A 111 -10.33 -23.19 17.55
C TRP A 111 -11.31 -22.11 18.01
N LEU A 112 -12.28 -22.47 18.85
CA LEU A 112 -13.25 -21.53 19.41
C LEU A 112 -12.57 -20.44 20.25
N CYS A 113 -11.59 -20.81 21.10
CA CYS A 113 -10.80 -19.84 21.84
C CYS A 113 -10.06 -18.86 20.91
N GLY A 114 -9.44 -19.37 19.84
CA GLY A 114 -8.82 -18.52 18.81
C GLY A 114 -9.83 -17.60 18.11
N GLY A 115 -11.02 -18.12 17.79
CA GLY A 115 -12.12 -17.36 17.19
C GLY A 115 -12.59 -16.20 18.08
N ILE A 116 -12.83 -16.48 19.38
CA ILE A 116 -13.24 -15.47 20.36
C ILE A 116 -12.16 -14.42 20.55
N ALA A 117 -10.89 -14.84 20.73
CA ALA A 117 -9.76 -13.91 20.86
C ALA A 117 -9.62 -13.00 19.62
N GLY A 118 -9.76 -13.57 18.42
CA GLY A 118 -9.76 -12.83 17.16
C GLY A 118 -10.90 -11.81 17.07
N LEU A 119 -12.14 -12.22 17.38
CA LEU A 119 -13.29 -11.30 17.38
C LEU A 119 -13.13 -10.16 18.37
N LEU A 120 -12.67 -10.43 19.60
CA LEU A 120 -12.47 -9.38 20.62
C LEU A 120 -11.36 -8.40 20.24
N GLY A 121 -10.29 -8.89 19.59
CA GLY A 121 -9.23 -8.01 19.12
C GLY A 121 -9.55 -7.27 17.83
N TYR A 122 -10.44 -7.78 16.98
CA TYR A 122 -11.02 -7.02 15.87
C TYR A 122 -11.94 -5.92 16.38
N GLY A 123 -12.80 -6.28 17.33
CA GLY A 123 -13.72 -5.41 18.01
C GLY A 123 -15.18 -5.71 17.72
N ILE A 124 -16.04 -5.10 18.53
CA ILE A 124 -17.50 -5.20 18.50
C ILE A 124 -18.02 -3.77 18.61
N GLY A 125 -19.04 -3.42 17.85
CA GLY A 125 -19.55 -2.04 17.86
C GLY A 125 -20.64 -1.81 16.83
N ALA A 126 -21.15 -0.57 16.82
CA ALA A 126 -21.99 -0.13 15.72
C ALA A 126 -21.23 -0.31 14.40
N PRO A 127 -21.90 -0.72 13.32
CA PRO A 127 -21.25 -0.85 12.02
C PRO A 127 -20.55 0.47 11.68
N PRO A 128 -19.35 0.42 11.07
CA PRO A 128 -18.67 1.62 10.64
C PRO A 128 -19.63 2.46 9.76
N PRO A 129 -19.69 3.79 9.93
CA PRO A 129 -20.43 4.62 9.00
C PRO A 129 -19.92 4.36 7.57
N ASN A 130 -20.84 4.36 6.60
CA ASN A 130 -20.53 3.99 5.22
C ASN A 130 -19.50 4.93 4.59
N GLY A 131 -18.22 4.54 4.50
CA GLY A 131 -17.17 5.33 3.85
C GLY A 131 -15.83 5.26 4.56
N THR A 132 -14.95 6.22 4.30
CA THR A 132 -13.68 6.42 5.03
C THR A 132 -13.85 7.34 6.24
N GLU A 133 -15.07 7.74 6.59
CA GLU A 133 -15.38 8.45 7.84
C GLU A 133 -14.79 7.72 9.05
N TRP A 134 -14.69 6.39 8.95
CA TRP A 134 -13.93 5.52 9.86
C TRP A 134 -12.50 5.99 10.16
N HIS A 135 -11.80 6.59 9.20
CA HIS A 135 -10.42 7.06 9.31
C HIS A 135 -10.28 8.52 9.79
N VAL A 136 -11.37 9.28 9.89
CA VAL A 136 -11.28 10.74 10.04
C VAL A 136 -12.13 11.35 11.16
N ALA A 137 -13.11 10.63 11.72
CA ALA A 137 -13.99 11.20 12.75
C ALA A 137 -14.05 10.33 14.03
N PRO A 138 -13.56 10.81 15.19
CA PRO A 138 -14.13 10.43 16.48
C PRO A 138 -15.54 11.03 16.65
N PRO A 139 -16.43 10.42 17.44
CA PRO A 139 -16.24 9.19 18.23
C PRO A 139 -16.53 7.92 17.41
N ARG A 140 -15.80 6.84 17.72
CA ARG A 140 -16.14 5.49 17.24
C ARG A 140 -16.97 4.79 18.30
N ASP A 141 -18.10 4.22 17.93
CA ASP A 141 -18.80 3.22 18.76
C ASP A 141 -18.25 1.81 18.49
N TRP A 142 -16.92 1.71 18.29
CA TRP A 142 -16.21 0.47 18.01
C TRP A 142 -15.21 0.18 19.12
N PHE A 143 -15.42 -0.95 19.79
CA PHE A 143 -14.64 -1.36 20.95
C PHE A 143 -13.76 -2.54 20.54
N ALA A 144 -12.45 -2.41 20.68
CA ALA A 144 -11.51 -3.47 20.33
C ALA A 144 -10.43 -3.64 21.41
N ALA A 145 -9.91 -4.86 21.56
CA ALA A 145 -8.76 -5.13 22.42
C ALA A 145 -7.49 -4.45 21.89
N THR A 146 -7.38 -4.39 20.57
CA THR A 146 -6.30 -3.70 19.87
C THR A 146 -6.53 -2.19 19.84
N PRO A 147 -5.48 -1.35 19.89
CA PRO A 147 -5.63 0.10 19.76
C PRO A 147 -6.23 0.51 18.42
N ASN A 148 -7.03 1.58 18.43
CA ASN A 148 -7.71 2.11 17.24
C ASN A 148 -6.76 2.63 16.16
N SER A 149 -5.55 3.01 16.55
CA SER A 149 -4.47 3.39 15.65
C SER A 149 -3.84 2.20 14.91
N TRP A 150 -4.11 0.97 15.33
CA TRP A 150 -3.55 -0.26 14.76
C TRP A 150 -4.57 -1.01 13.88
N ASP A 151 -5.19 -0.30 12.94
CA ASP A 151 -6.24 -0.80 12.02
C ASP A 151 -5.90 -2.16 11.38
N SER A 152 -4.65 -2.29 10.96
CA SER A 152 -4.03 -3.43 10.29
C SER A 152 -4.09 -4.68 11.15
N VAL A 153 -3.76 -4.49 12.43
CA VAL A 153 -3.77 -5.56 13.41
C VAL A 153 -5.20 -5.90 13.76
N GLN A 154 -6.10 -4.92 13.90
CA GLN A 154 -7.52 -5.23 14.13
C GLN A 154 -8.06 -6.13 13.01
N LEU A 155 -7.79 -5.76 11.75
CA LEU A 155 -8.19 -6.57 10.59
C LEU A 155 -7.56 -7.97 10.61
N PHE A 156 -6.28 -8.09 10.98
CA PHE A 156 -5.63 -9.39 11.16
C PHE A 156 -6.34 -10.24 12.22
N PHE A 157 -6.71 -9.64 13.35
CA PHE A 157 -7.52 -10.29 14.40
C PHE A 157 -8.89 -10.71 13.87
N GLY A 158 -9.52 -9.90 13.02
CA GLY A 158 -10.80 -10.26 12.38
C GLY A 158 -10.68 -11.48 11.48
N VAL A 159 -9.64 -11.54 10.65
CA VAL A 159 -9.32 -12.73 9.84
C VAL A 159 -9.02 -13.94 10.72
N ALA A 160 -8.21 -13.79 11.76
CA ALA A 160 -7.92 -14.86 12.72
C ALA A 160 -9.19 -15.34 13.44
N GLY A 161 -10.09 -14.42 13.79
CA GLY A 161 -11.40 -14.69 14.36
C GLY A 161 -12.27 -15.54 13.43
N CYS A 162 -12.41 -15.13 12.17
CA CYS A 162 -13.14 -15.89 11.15
C CYS A 162 -12.54 -17.29 10.93
N VAL A 163 -11.21 -17.39 10.80
CA VAL A 163 -10.52 -18.69 10.65
C VAL A 163 -10.73 -19.57 11.88
N GLY A 164 -10.64 -19.00 13.09
CA GLY A 164 -10.91 -19.69 14.34
C GLY A 164 -12.34 -20.24 14.40
N LEU A 165 -13.34 -19.44 14.05
CA LEU A 165 -14.75 -19.85 14.04
C LEU A 165 -15.04 -20.91 12.98
N VAL A 166 -14.53 -20.73 11.75
CA VAL A 166 -14.68 -21.73 10.68
C VAL A 166 -14.01 -23.04 11.10
N GLY A 167 -12.80 -22.99 11.67
CA GLY A 167 -12.12 -24.16 12.22
C GLY A 167 -12.92 -24.84 13.34
N ALA A 168 -13.53 -24.07 14.24
CA ALA A 168 -14.39 -24.60 15.31
C ALA A 168 -15.62 -25.30 14.75
N ILE A 169 -16.30 -24.70 13.76
CA ILE A 169 -17.47 -25.30 13.11
C ILE A 169 -17.08 -26.58 12.37
N LEU A 170 -16.02 -26.56 11.56
CA LEU A 170 -15.59 -27.73 10.78
C LEU A 170 -15.19 -28.91 11.69
N THR A 171 -14.48 -28.63 12.79
CA THR A 171 -14.07 -29.67 13.74
C THR A 171 -15.24 -30.17 14.59
N LEU A 172 -16.20 -29.31 14.92
CA LEU A 172 -17.44 -29.70 15.58
C LEU A 172 -18.27 -30.61 14.67
N LEU A 173 -18.45 -30.24 13.40
CA LEU A 173 -19.15 -31.07 12.41
C LEU A 173 -18.44 -32.42 12.18
N ALA A 174 -17.11 -32.42 12.12
CA ALA A 174 -16.32 -33.65 12.03
C ALA A 174 -16.50 -34.59 13.23
N ALA A 175 -16.83 -34.05 14.42
CA ALA A 175 -17.14 -34.87 15.59
C ALA A 175 -18.50 -35.58 15.45
N PHE A 176 -19.45 -34.98 14.72
CA PHE A 176 -20.77 -35.57 14.46
C PHE A 176 -20.84 -36.41 13.19
N VAL A 177 -19.91 -36.25 12.25
CA VAL A 177 -19.86 -37.00 10.99
C VAL A 177 -18.55 -37.81 10.92
N PRO A 178 -18.55 -39.09 11.35
CA PRO A 178 -17.35 -39.92 11.47
C PRO A 178 -16.52 -40.02 10.19
N HIS A 179 -17.17 -39.95 9.03
CA HIS A 179 -16.51 -40.05 7.72
C HIS A 179 -15.75 -38.77 7.30
N LEU A 180 -16.09 -37.60 7.83
CA LEU A 180 -15.34 -36.36 7.54
C LEU A 180 -13.97 -36.35 8.23
N GLY A 181 -13.85 -37.02 9.39
CA GLY A 181 -12.61 -37.19 10.13
C GLY A 181 -11.89 -35.86 10.43
N ARG A 182 -10.61 -35.95 10.80
CA ARG A 182 -9.78 -34.78 11.18
C ARG A 182 -9.26 -33.97 9.97
N ARG A 183 -9.45 -34.49 8.76
CA ARG A 183 -8.80 -34.01 7.54
C ARG A 183 -9.14 -32.55 7.19
N PRO A 184 -10.38 -32.04 7.32
CA PRO A 184 -10.72 -30.70 6.86
C PRO A 184 -9.93 -29.58 7.54
N ALA A 185 -9.73 -29.66 8.86
CA ALA A 185 -9.01 -28.64 9.61
C ALA A 185 -7.51 -28.59 9.25
N TYR A 186 -6.87 -29.76 9.12
CA TYR A 186 -5.48 -29.85 8.66
C TYR A 186 -5.33 -29.38 7.22
N THR A 187 -6.25 -29.77 6.34
CA THR A 187 -6.26 -29.32 4.94
C THR A 187 -6.42 -27.80 4.87
N LEU A 188 -7.29 -27.19 5.67
CA LEU A 188 -7.46 -25.74 5.72
C LEU A 188 -6.17 -25.03 6.17
N ALA A 189 -5.55 -25.52 7.26
CA ALA A 189 -4.31 -24.95 7.78
C ALA A 189 -3.16 -25.05 6.76
N LEU A 190 -2.97 -26.23 6.17
CA LEU A 190 -1.96 -26.45 5.13
C LEU A 190 -2.23 -25.61 3.88
N ALA A 191 -3.49 -25.51 3.44
CA ALA A 191 -3.87 -24.68 2.30
C ALA A 191 -3.60 -23.20 2.55
N TRP A 192 -3.86 -22.70 3.76
CA TRP A 192 -3.54 -21.32 4.13
C TRP A 192 -2.04 -21.06 4.14
N VAL A 193 -1.25 -21.96 4.73
CA VAL A 193 0.22 -21.85 4.73
C VAL A 193 0.75 -21.89 3.30
N ALA A 194 0.28 -22.83 2.48
CA ALA A 194 0.64 -22.92 1.07
C ALA A 194 0.27 -21.64 0.30
N PHE A 195 -0.92 -21.09 0.54
CA PHE A 195 -1.37 -19.83 -0.06
C PHE A 195 -0.47 -18.64 0.33
N HIS A 196 -0.11 -18.53 1.61
CA HIS A 196 0.80 -17.49 2.11
C HIS A 196 2.16 -17.55 1.41
N PHE A 197 2.80 -18.74 1.40
CA PHE A 197 4.09 -18.93 0.76
C PHE A 197 4.02 -18.78 -0.76
N ALA A 198 2.93 -19.22 -1.41
CA ALA A 198 2.71 -18.97 -2.83
C ALA A 198 2.62 -17.45 -3.12
N GLY A 199 1.98 -16.69 -2.23
CA GLY A 199 1.99 -15.23 -2.25
C GLY A 199 3.42 -14.69 -2.25
N ILE A 200 4.23 -15.05 -1.25
CA ILE A 200 5.64 -14.60 -1.14
C ILE A 200 6.45 -14.98 -2.38
N ILE A 201 6.36 -16.23 -2.86
CA ILE A 201 7.08 -16.70 -4.04
C ILE A 201 6.68 -15.90 -5.29
N SER A 202 5.40 -15.55 -5.42
CA SER A 202 4.94 -14.75 -6.55
C SER A 202 5.53 -13.35 -6.59
N ALA A 203 5.95 -12.78 -5.44
CA ALA A 203 6.64 -11.49 -5.42
C ALA A 203 7.97 -11.55 -6.18
N ILE A 204 8.68 -12.69 -6.11
CA ILE A 204 9.98 -12.90 -6.78
C ILE A 204 9.80 -13.12 -8.29
N THR A 205 8.68 -13.73 -8.69
CA THR A 205 8.42 -14.05 -10.12
C THR A 205 7.56 -13.01 -10.83
N SER A 206 7.04 -12.01 -10.11
CA SER A 206 6.21 -10.93 -10.68
C SER A 206 6.95 -9.84 -11.47
N PRO A 207 8.24 -9.49 -11.19
CA PRO A 207 8.93 -8.44 -11.94
C PRO A 207 9.10 -8.83 -13.41
N PRO A 208 8.91 -7.89 -14.36
CA PRO A 208 9.17 -8.16 -15.77
C PRO A 208 10.65 -8.50 -16.05
N PRO A 209 10.93 -9.39 -17.01
CA PRO A 209 9.96 -10.22 -17.74
C PRO A 209 9.42 -11.35 -16.86
N SER A 210 8.10 -11.43 -16.69
CA SER A 210 7.44 -12.45 -15.85
C SER A 210 6.56 -13.38 -16.68
N PRO A 211 6.44 -14.68 -16.31
CA PRO A 211 5.49 -15.59 -16.95
C PRO A 211 4.06 -15.09 -16.80
N TRP A 212 3.24 -15.21 -17.84
CA TRP A 212 1.85 -14.71 -17.85
C TRP A 212 1.04 -15.19 -16.63
N LEU A 213 1.15 -16.48 -16.25
CA LEU A 213 0.41 -17.02 -15.11
C LEU A 213 0.83 -16.37 -13.78
N ALA A 214 2.13 -16.11 -13.60
CA ALA A 214 2.65 -15.44 -12.41
C ALA A 214 2.16 -13.99 -12.35
N ASP A 215 2.15 -13.30 -13.49
CA ASP A 215 1.64 -11.94 -13.62
C ASP A 215 0.13 -11.85 -13.30
N GLN A 216 -0.69 -12.79 -13.80
CA GLN A 216 -2.12 -12.85 -13.47
C GLN A 216 -2.36 -13.12 -11.99
N TYR A 217 -1.69 -14.13 -11.43
CA TYR A 217 -1.80 -14.45 -10.01
C TYR A 217 -1.37 -13.28 -9.12
N TRP A 218 -0.28 -12.60 -9.47
CA TRP A 218 0.19 -11.40 -8.80
C TRP A 218 -0.86 -10.29 -8.85
N LYS A 219 -1.28 -9.87 -10.04
CA LYS A 219 -2.20 -8.75 -10.27
C LYS A 219 -3.54 -8.92 -9.57
N HIS A 220 -4.09 -10.14 -9.58
CA HIS A 220 -5.46 -10.38 -9.14
C HIS A 220 -5.57 -10.96 -7.74
N VAL A 221 -4.56 -11.70 -7.25
CA VAL A 221 -4.63 -12.46 -5.99
C VAL A 221 -3.52 -12.06 -5.02
N ALA A 222 -2.27 -12.41 -5.31
CA ALA A 222 -1.18 -12.33 -4.34
C ALA A 222 -0.85 -10.89 -3.93
N LYS A 223 -0.86 -9.94 -4.87
CA LYS A 223 -0.58 -8.53 -4.56
C LYS A 223 -1.54 -7.97 -3.51
N ARG A 224 -2.83 -8.26 -3.63
CA ARG A 224 -3.86 -7.80 -2.69
C ARG A 224 -3.67 -8.43 -1.31
N TYR A 225 -3.37 -9.72 -1.27
CA TYR A 225 -3.07 -10.44 -0.03
C TYR A 225 -1.81 -9.92 0.66
N LEU A 226 -0.70 -9.77 -0.06
CA LEU A 226 0.55 -9.28 0.50
C LEU A 226 0.46 -7.80 0.90
N GLN A 227 -0.32 -6.99 0.19
CA GLN A 227 -0.63 -5.62 0.61
C GLN A 227 -1.39 -5.61 1.92
N PHE A 228 -2.40 -6.48 2.07
CA PHE A 228 -3.13 -6.65 3.32
C PHE A 228 -2.20 -7.06 4.47
N ALA A 229 -1.36 -8.06 4.24
CA ALA A 229 -0.37 -8.56 5.21
C ALA A 229 0.84 -7.63 5.39
N TYR A 230 0.89 -6.51 4.67
CA TYR A 230 2.01 -5.55 4.68
C TYR A 230 3.37 -6.17 4.33
N MET A 231 3.38 -7.16 3.43
CA MET A 231 4.58 -7.88 2.95
C MET A 231 5.00 -7.49 1.53
N ASN A 232 4.42 -6.43 0.97
CA ASN A 232 4.70 -5.99 -0.41
C ASN A 232 5.58 -4.72 -0.49
N ASN A 233 6.14 -4.27 0.64
CA ASN A 233 6.97 -3.06 0.68
C ASN A 233 8.46 -3.43 0.68
N ALA A 234 9.01 -3.68 -0.51
CA ALA A 234 10.44 -4.00 -0.66
C ALA A 234 11.38 -2.84 -0.26
N TYR A 235 10.86 -1.60 -0.21
CA TYR A 235 11.63 -0.41 0.14
C TYR A 235 12.16 -0.42 1.57
N GLN A 236 11.52 -1.16 2.49
CA GLN A 236 11.99 -1.31 3.86
C GLN A 236 13.25 -2.18 4.00
N PHE A 237 13.58 -2.99 3.00
CA PHE A 237 14.58 -4.05 3.16
C PHE A 237 15.88 -3.85 2.38
N TYR A 238 15.90 -3.07 1.27
CA TYR A 238 17.00 -3.23 0.30
C TYR A 238 17.57 -1.98 -0.39
N SER A 239 17.16 -0.74 -0.09
CA SER A 239 17.70 0.41 -0.82
C SER A 239 18.65 1.27 0.05
N PRO A 240 19.99 1.13 -0.11
CA PRO A 240 20.95 2.03 0.55
C PRO A 240 20.87 3.47 0.01
N ASP A 241 20.24 3.66 -1.16
CA ASP A 241 19.99 4.96 -1.77
C ASP A 241 18.53 5.03 -2.20
N PRO A 242 17.61 5.37 -1.27
CA PRO A 242 16.19 5.43 -1.58
C PRO A 242 15.99 6.43 -2.71
N GLY A 243 15.39 5.99 -3.81
CA GLY A 243 14.98 6.89 -4.88
C GLY A 243 13.98 7.96 -4.41
N PRO A 244 13.63 8.93 -5.27
CA PRO A 244 12.69 9.98 -4.93
C PRO A 244 11.35 9.39 -4.50
N ALA A 245 10.79 9.90 -3.41
CA ALA A 245 9.49 9.45 -2.92
C ALA A 245 8.37 9.98 -3.82
N CYS A 246 7.33 9.17 -4.04
CA CYS A 246 6.12 9.61 -4.72
C CYS A 246 5.06 10.09 -3.73
N GLU A 247 4.45 11.23 -4.02
CA GLU A 247 3.22 11.74 -3.41
C GLU A 247 2.11 11.82 -4.46
N LEU A 248 0.86 11.80 -4.01
CA LEU A 248 -0.29 12.17 -4.82
C LEU A 248 -0.84 13.48 -4.27
N TRP A 249 -0.87 14.49 -5.12
CA TRP A 249 -1.56 15.75 -4.86
C TRP A 249 -2.87 15.73 -5.62
N VAL A 250 -3.97 15.97 -4.91
CA VAL A 250 -5.32 15.78 -5.45
C VAL A 250 -6.11 17.04 -5.17
N CYS A 251 -6.66 17.65 -6.23
CA CYS A 251 -7.58 18.77 -6.13
C CYS A 251 -8.99 18.25 -6.39
N LEU A 252 -9.83 18.30 -5.36
CA LEU A 252 -11.26 18.02 -5.44
C LEU A 252 -11.96 19.34 -5.77
N GLU A 253 -12.52 19.46 -6.97
CA GLU A 253 -13.38 20.59 -7.36
C GLU A 253 -14.83 20.22 -7.01
N TYR A 254 -15.52 21.08 -6.28
CA TYR A 254 -16.92 20.88 -5.90
C TYR A 254 -17.86 21.56 -6.88
N LYS A 255 -19.09 21.05 -6.95
CA LYS A 255 -20.17 21.76 -7.65
C LYS A 255 -20.54 23.02 -6.84
N PRO A 256 -20.85 24.14 -7.50
CA PRO A 256 -21.38 25.32 -6.82
C PRO A 256 -22.74 24.99 -6.16
N GLU A 257 -22.97 25.53 -4.97
CA GLU A 257 -24.27 25.47 -4.30
C GLU A 257 -25.19 26.56 -4.87
N GLY A 258 -26.33 26.18 -5.48
CA GLY A 258 -27.36 27.13 -5.93
C GLY A 258 -27.37 27.43 -7.44
N ALA A 259 -27.76 28.67 -7.80
CA ALA A 259 -27.96 29.14 -9.18
C ALA A 259 -26.66 29.10 -10.03
N GLU A 260 -26.78 29.34 -11.35
CA GLU A 260 -25.67 29.19 -12.31
C GLU A 260 -24.37 29.85 -11.79
N PRO A 261 -23.25 29.11 -11.80
CA PRO A 261 -21.98 29.64 -11.30
C PRO A 261 -21.54 30.85 -12.13
N ASP A 262 -21.21 31.92 -11.41
CA ASP A 262 -20.41 33.01 -11.99
C ASP A 262 -19.09 32.40 -12.50
N PRO A 263 -18.79 32.48 -13.80
CA PRO A 263 -17.57 31.91 -14.38
C PRO A 263 -16.29 32.52 -13.81
N ASP A 264 -16.37 33.74 -13.25
CA ASP A 264 -15.23 34.44 -12.65
C ASP A 264 -15.09 34.18 -11.14
N ALA A 265 -16.09 33.54 -10.52
CA ALA A 265 -16.00 33.20 -9.10
C ALA A 265 -14.89 32.17 -8.86
N PRO A 266 -14.14 32.30 -7.75
CA PRO A 266 -13.14 31.32 -7.37
C PRO A 266 -13.78 29.95 -7.21
N LYS A 267 -13.15 28.93 -7.78
CA LYS A 267 -13.60 27.54 -7.66
C LYS A 267 -13.60 27.12 -6.19
N ASP A 268 -14.68 26.49 -5.76
CA ASP A 268 -14.71 25.81 -4.47
C ASP A 268 -13.97 24.47 -4.60
N CYS A 269 -12.86 24.34 -3.90
CA CYS A 269 -12.01 23.16 -4.00
C CYS A 269 -11.26 22.85 -2.71
N ALA A 270 -10.90 21.58 -2.57
CA ALA A 270 -10.08 21.06 -1.49
C ALA A 270 -8.85 20.32 -2.03
N TRP A 271 -7.70 20.57 -1.41
CA TRP A 271 -6.46 19.86 -1.71
C TRP A 271 -6.20 18.74 -0.71
N LEU A 272 -5.78 17.60 -1.23
CA LEU A 272 -5.40 16.42 -0.49
C LEU A 272 -4.00 15.98 -0.93
N ILE A 273 -3.13 15.66 0.04
CA ILE A 273 -1.82 15.04 -0.23
C ILE A 273 -1.76 13.68 0.43
N ILE A 274 -1.31 12.68 -0.32
CA ILE A 274 -1.11 11.32 0.19
C ILE A 274 0.28 10.83 -0.24
N PRO A 275 1.11 10.29 0.68
CA PRO A 275 0.96 10.31 2.13
C PRO A 275 1.47 11.62 2.75
N ARG A 276 0.77 12.17 3.75
CA ARG A 276 1.32 13.16 4.69
C ARG A 276 1.85 12.50 5.96
N ARG A 277 3.12 12.77 6.32
CA ARG A 277 3.73 12.19 7.54
C ARG A 277 2.99 12.61 8.82
N LYS A 278 2.76 13.91 9.02
CA LYS A 278 2.08 14.42 10.23
C LYS A 278 0.68 13.84 10.44
N GLN A 279 -0.05 13.60 9.35
CA GLN A 279 -1.43 13.12 9.42
C GLN A 279 -1.52 11.59 9.41
N HIS A 280 -0.63 10.89 8.71
CA HIS A 280 -0.73 9.45 8.49
C HIS A 280 0.26 8.62 9.29
N TYR A 281 1.27 9.23 9.93
CA TYR A 281 2.16 8.54 10.87
C TYR A 281 1.49 8.53 12.26
N GLN A 282 0.39 7.80 12.38
CA GLN A 282 -0.43 7.76 13.60
C GLN A 282 -0.06 6.57 14.51
N ASP A 283 0.34 5.46 13.91
CA ASP A 283 0.78 4.27 14.65
C ASP A 283 2.29 4.29 14.91
N PRO A 284 2.78 3.62 15.97
CA PRO A 284 4.20 3.61 16.32
C PRO A 284 5.14 3.11 15.21
N LEU A 285 4.62 2.28 14.30
CA LEU A 285 5.37 1.72 13.17
C LEU A 285 5.17 2.52 11.87
N GLY A 286 4.32 3.56 11.89
CA GLY A 286 3.96 4.34 10.71
C GLY A 286 3.30 3.54 9.59
N LEU A 287 2.72 2.37 9.88
CA LEU A 287 2.08 1.48 8.89
C LEU A 287 1.04 2.22 8.05
N THR A 288 0.26 3.10 8.67
CA THR A 288 -0.77 3.91 7.99
C THR A 288 -0.14 4.82 6.93
N PHE A 289 1.01 5.42 7.23
CA PHE A 289 1.80 6.24 6.32
C PHE A 289 2.39 5.37 5.20
N TYR A 290 3.04 4.27 5.54
CA TYR A 290 3.71 3.42 4.54
C TYR A 290 2.74 2.68 3.62
N ARG A 291 1.55 2.33 4.10
CA ARG A 291 0.47 1.81 3.25
C ARG A 291 0.11 2.83 2.19
N ARG A 292 -0.12 4.09 2.60
CA ARG A 292 -0.39 5.19 1.67
C ARG A 292 0.78 5.49 0.74
N LEU A 293 2.02 5.40 1.22
CA LEU A 293 3.21 5.47 0.38
C LEU A 293 3.22 4.36 -0.68
N SER A 294 2.88 3.12 -0.31
CA SER A 294 2.79 2.04 -1.31
C SER A 294 1.72 2.30 -2.36
N LEU A 295 0.64 3.03 -2.01
CA LEU A 295 -0.40 3.42 -2.96
C LEU A 295 0.15 4.41 -4.00
N THR A 296 0.97 5.38 -3.59
CA THR A 296 1.57 6.34 -4.53
C THR A 296 2.57 5.65 -5.46
N GLU A 297 3.33 4.69 -4.94
CA GLU A 297 4.24 3.85 -5.75
C GLU A 297 3.50 2.96 -6.76
N ASN A 298 2.25 2.56 -6.46
CA ASN A 298 1.44 1.84 -7.44
C ASN A 298 1.00 2.72 -8.61
N VAL A 299 0.74 4.01 -8.37
CA VAL A 299 0.47 4.99 -9.43
C VAL A 299 1.76 5.38 -10.16
N ALA A 300 2.91 5.19 -9.51
CA ALA A 300 4.22 5.50 -10.05
C ALA A 300 4.72 4.53 -11.12
N GLN A 301 3.99 3.45 -11.45
CA GLN A 301 4.44 2.48 -12.44
C GLN A 301 4.31 3.03 -13.87
N TYR A 302 5.42 3.51 -14.42
CA TYR A 302 5.51 3.98 -15.80
C TYR A 302 6.07 2.91 -16.74
N LEU A 303 5.78 3.08 -18.02
CA LEU A 303 6.44 2.31 -19.06
C LEU A 303 7.91 2.70 -19.12
N ALA A 304 8.82 1.72 -19.22
CA ALA A 304 10.24 2.02 -19.35
C ALA A 304 10.45 3.02 -20.52
N PRO A 305 11.39 3.98 -20.42
CA PRO A 305 11.56 5.03 -21.43
C PRO A 305 11.74 4.50 -22.86
N ASN A 306 12.30 3.29 -23.00
CA ASN A 306 12.53 2.64 -24.29
C ASN A 306 11.35 1.77 -24.75
N TYR A 307 10.29 1.68 -23.94
CA TYR A 307 9.09 0.89 -24.17
C TYR A 307 7.87 1.81 -24.16
N VAL A 308 7.93 2.89 -24.94
CA VAL A 308 6.74 3.72 -25.19
C VAL A 308 6.15 3.23 -26.51
N PRO A 309 5.14 2.34 -26.51
CA PRO A 309 4.47 1.88 -27.73
C PRO A 309 3.45 2.93 -28.22
N LEU A 310 3.68 4.22 -27.94
CA LEU A 310 2.85 5.25 -28.55
C LEU A 310 3.20 5.25 -30.03
N ALA A 311 2.17 5.16 -30.87
CA ALA A 311 2.34 5.46 -32.28
C ALA A 311 3.04 6.83 -32.39
N PRO A 312 4.04 7.00 -33.28
CA PRO A 312 4.74 8.27 -33.44
C PRO A 312 3.80 9.48 -33.55
N ASP A 313 2.64 9.29 -34.17
CA ASP A 313 1.59 10.30 -34.31
C ASP A 313 0.98 10.74 -32.97
N GLU A 314 0.67 9.82 -32.06
CA GLU A 314 0.11 10.16 -30.74
C GLU A 314 1.14 10.92 -29.90
N GLN A 315 2.42 10.55 -30.03
CA GLN A 315 3.50 11.25 -29.38
C GLN A 315 3.65 12.69 -29.92
N GLN A 316 3.65 12.86 -31.23
CA GLN A 316 3.70 14.18 -31.88
C GLN A 316 2.50 15.05 -31.50
N GLN A 317 1.30 14.48 -31.48
CA GLN A 317 0.11 15.20 -31.05
C GLN A 317 0.25 15.67 -29.60
N ALA A 318 0.67 14.80 -28.67
CA ALA A 318 0.86 15.18 -27.28
C ALA A 318 1.88 16.32 -27.10
N TYR A 319 2.96 16.35 -27.90
CA TYR A 319 3.90 17.48 -27.93
C TYR A 319 3.25 18.78 -28.42
N ALA A 320 2.49 18.70 -29.51
CA ALA A 320 1.77 19.86 -30.04
C ALA A 320 0.78 20.42 -29.00
N ARG A 321 0.06 19.54 -28.27
CA ARG A 321 -0.82 19.97 -27.18
C ARG A 321 -0.03 20.61 -26.04
N ARG A 322 1.10 20.02 -25.62
CA ARG A 322 1.95 20.61 -24.58
C ARG A 322 2.47 21.99 -24.95
N GLN A 323 2.85 22.20 -26.22
CA GLN A 323 3.30 23.49 -26.73
C GLN A 323 2.17 24.54 -26.70
N ARG A 324 0.94 24.14 -27.03
CA ARG A 324 -0.24 25.01 -26.88
C ARG A 324 -0.46 25.41 -25.42
N ALA A 325 -0.40 24.50 -24.47
CA ALA A 325 -0.49 24.86 -23.05
C ALA A 325 0.62 25.82 -22.60
N ALA A 326 1.84 25.69 -23.13
CA ALA A 326 2.92 26.64 -22.85
C ALA A 326 2.61 28.04 -23.38
N ASN A 327 1.98 28.15 -24.54
CA ASN A 327 1.67 29.42 -25.19
C ASN A 327 0.37 30.06 -24.67
N GLU A 328 -0.69 29.27 -24.49
CA GLU A 328 -2.06 29.74 -24.21
C GLU A 328 -2.35 29.79 -22.71
N GLN A 329 -1.95 28.76 -21.95
CA GLN A 329 -2.13 28.71 -20.49
C GLN A 329 -0.94 29.34 -19.75
N PHE A 330 0.10 29.73 -20.49
CA PHE A 330 1.38 30.22 -19.96
C PHE A 330 1.93 29.29 -18.87
N ILE A 331 1.93 27.98 -19.10
CA ILE A 331 2.56 26.99 -18.23
C ILE A 331 3.88 26.56 -18.87
N PRO A 332 5.02 27.13 -18.44
CA PRO A 332 6.30 26.95 -19.12
C PRO A 332 6.80 25.51 -19.02
N ARG A 333 7.74 25.17 -19.89
CA ARG A 333 8.53 23.94 -19.77
C ARG A 333 9.65 24.16 -18.75
N LYS A 334 10.12 23.09 -18.10
CA LYS A 334 11.28 23.17 -17.20
C LYS A 334 12.59 23.26 -17.98
N GLY A 335 12.57 22.85 -19.25
CA GLY A 335 13.74 22.83 -20.14
C GLY A 335 14.49 21.49 -20.07
N TRP A 336 13.87 20.48 -19.46
CA TRP A 336 14.43 19.13 -19.45
C TRP A 336 14.10 18.41 -20.75
N ARG A 337 14.77 17.26 -20.96
CA ARG A 337 14.42 16.37 -22.07
C ARG A 337 12.98 15.91 -21.94
N ASP A 338 12.34 15.67 -23.08
CA ASP A 338 10.93 15.32 -23.17
C ASP A 338 10.58 14.06 -22.35
N GLU A 339 11.47 13.08 -22.29
CA GLU A 339 11.27 11.84 -21.53
C GLU A 339 11.28 12.08 -20.01
N ALA A 340 11.94 13.14 -19.55
CA ALA A 340 11.94 13.54 -18.16
C ALA A 340 10.70 14.37 -17.82
N GLU A 341 10.23 15.22 -18.75
CA GLU A 341 9.05 16.06 -18.54
C GLU A 341 7.72 15.31 -18.77
N ARG A 342 7.70 14.25 -19.57
CA ARG A 342 6.50 13.45 -19.84
C ARG A 342 6.67 12.03 -19.34
N ARG A 343 5.81 11.59 -18.42
CA ARG A 343 5.83 10.24 -17.85
C ARG A 343 4.47 9.56 -17.97
N VAL A 344 4.31 8.76 -19.02
CA VAL A 344 3.08 8.01 -19.27
C VAL A 344 3.03 6.78 -18.36
N PRO A 345 2.00 6.63 -17.51
CA PRO A 345 1.82 5.43 -16.70
C PRO A 345 1.54 4.20 -17.57
N ASN A 346 1.78 3.01 -17.04
CA ASN A 346 1.41 1.78 -17.75
C ASN A 346 -0.12 1.61 -17.88
N GLU A 347 -0.57 0.70 -18.74
CA GLU A 347 -2.01 0.49 -19.00
C GLU A 347 -2.79 0.04 -17.75
N LEU A 348 -2.16 -0.73 -16.85
CA LEU A 348 -2.81 -1.15 -15.61
C LEU A 348 -3.13 0.08 -14.74
N VAL A 349 -2.19 1.04 -14.69
CA VAL A 349 -2.37 2.27 -13.92
C VAL A 349 -3.47 3.13 -14.53
N THR A 350 -3.41 3.39 -15.84
CA THR A 350 -4.36 4.29 -16.52
C THR A 350 -5.77 3.71 -16.58
N ARG A 351 -5.94 2.40 -16.84
CA ARG A 351 -7.25 1.78 -17.02
C ARG A 351 -7.93 1.36 -15.71
N HIS A 352 -7.16 1.01 -14.68
CA HIS A 352 -7.73 0.40 -13.47
C HIS A 352 -7.40 1.14 -12.19
N ILE A 353 -6.14 1.53 -12.00
CA ILE A 353 -5.69 2.12 -10.73
C ILE A 353 -6.20 3.55 -10.60
N LEU A 354 -5.81 4.46 -11.50
CA LEU A 354 -6.20 5.88 -11.44
C LEU A 354 -7.73 6.08 -11.36
N PRO A 355 -8.56 5.44 -12.21
CA PRO A 355 -10.02 5.49 -12.08
C PRO A 355 -10.55 5.04 -10.72
N SER A 356 -10.00 3.94 -10.19
CA SER A 356 -10.41 3.41 -8.88
C SER A 356 -9.99 4.32 -7.74
N PHE A 357 -8.81 4.93 -7.83
CA PHE A 357 -8.34 5.93 -6.87
C PHE A 357 -9.21 7.18 -6.91
N ALA A 358 -9.49 7.74 -8.09
CA ALA A 358 -10.36 8.90 -8.22
C ALA A 358 -11.73 8.65 -7.56
N ARG A 359 -12.40 7.53 -7.85
CA ARG A 359 -13.65 7.14 -7.17
C ARG A 359 -13.52 7.07 -5.66
N HIS A 360 -12.47 6.40 -5.19
CA HIS A 360 -12.23 6.24 -3.77
C HIS A 360 -12.03 7.60 -3.11
N LEU A 361 -11.18 8.46 -3.68
CA LEU A 361 -10.86 9.78 -3.15
C LEU A 361 -12.08 10.70 -3.13
N ALA A 362 -12.90 10.68 -4.18
CA ALA A 362 -14.18 11.41 -4.22
C ALA A 362 -15.07 10.98 -3.06
N LYS A 363 -15.28 9.67 -2.89
CA LYS A 363 -16.14 9.14 -1.84
C LYS A 363 -15.58 9.38 -0.44
N ALA A 364 -14.25 9.35 -0.32
CA ALA A 364 -13.57 9.26 0.95
C ALA A 364 -13.21 10.62 1.57
N TYR A 365 -12.91 11.60 0.72
CA TYR A 365 -12.31 12.87 1.13
C TYR A 365 -13.12 14.08 0.66
N ALA A 366 -14.28 13.88 0.02
CA ALA A 366 -15.22 14.96 -0.22
C ALA A 366 -15.67 15.59 1.10
N GLN A 367 -15.82 16.91 1.11
CA GLN A 367 -16.43 17.61 2.24
C GLN A 367 -17.89 17.17 2.41
N PRO A 368 -18.36 16.93 3.65
CA PRO A 368 -19.74 16.57 3.90
C PRO A 368 -20.71 17.60 3.33
N GLY A 369 -21.77 17.13 2.66
CA GLY A 369 -22.77 17.98 2.03
C GLY A 369 -22.41 18.56 0.66
N LYS A 370 -21.16 18.37 0.19
CA LYS A 370 -20.72 18.85 -1.12
C LYS A 370 -20.56 17.73 -2.13
N ASP A 371 -21.04 17.99 -3.34
CA ASP A 371 -20.87 17.11 -4.49
C ASP A 371 -19.55 17.39 -5.20
N VAL A 372 -18.70 16.37 -5.36
CA VAL A 372 -17.47 16.48 -6.17
C VAL A 372 -17.84 16.56 -7.66
N LYS A 373 -17.44 17.65 -8.31
CA LYS A 373 -17.55 17.86 -9.75
C LYS A 373 -16.46 17.10 -10.49
N SER A 374 -15.20 17.35 -10.13
CA SER A 374 -14.05 16.70 -10.74
C SER A 374 -12.85 16.60 -9.80
N ILE A 375 -11.89 15.77 -10.20
CA ILE A 375 -10.76 15.35 -9.38
C ILE A 375 -9.51 15.43 -10.25
N LYS A 376 -8.68 16.44 -10.02
CA LYS A 376 -7.37 16.55 -10.68
C LYS A 376 -6.33 15.81 -9.85
N VAL A 377 -5.67 14.84 -10.46
CA VAL A 377 -4.66 14.02 -9.79
C VAL A 377 -3.28 14.39 -10.33
N TYR A 378 -2.34 14.67 -9.45
CA TYR A 378 -0.94 14.91 -9.76
C TYR A 378 -0.10 13.89 -9.02
N ARG A 379 0.73 13.16 -9.75
CA ARG A 379 1.77 12.32 -9.15
C ARG A 379 3.00 13.20 -8.97
N THR A 380 3.40 13.43 -7.74
CA THR A 380 4.51 14.31 -7.43
C THR A 380 5.71 13.50 -6.99
N LEU A 381 6.81 13.62 -7.74
CA LEU A 381 8.09 13.11 -7.28
C LEU A 381 8.73 14.14 -6.36
N HIS A 382 9.13 13.74 -5.17
CA HIS A 382 9.96 14.55 -4.28
C HIS A 382 11.41 14.12 -4.44
N MET A 383 12.20 14.98 -5.09
CA MET A 383 13.63 14.77 -5.28
C MET A 383 14.36 14.93 -3.95
N ILE A 384 15.27 14.01 -3.65
CA ILE A 384 16.17 14.12 -2.52
C ILE A 384 17.27 15.12 -2.89
N THR A 385 17.45 16.14 -2.07
CA THR A 385 18.58 17.05 -2.19
C THR A 385 19.87 16.29 -1.99
N ASP A 386 20.81 16.38 -2.93
CA ASP A 386 22.14 15.83 -2.72
C ASP A 386 22.93 16.66 -1.69
N LEU A 387 24.03 16.09 -1.18
CA LEU A 387 24.83 16.75 -0.14
C LEU A 387 25.41 18.10 -0.61
N ASN A 388 25.79 18.20 -1.89
CA ASN A 388 26.35 19.42 -2.45
C ASN A 388 25.29 20.52 -2.52
N GLN A 389 24.12 20.23 -3.07
CA GLN A 389 22.98 21.13 -3.13
C GLN A 389 22.53 21.59 -1.74
N PHE A 390 22.50 20.67 -0.77
CA PHE A 390 22.14 20.99 0.61
C PHE A 390 23.12 21.99 1.25
N HIS A 391 24.40 21.92 0.89
CA HIS A 391 25.44 22.83 1.37
C HIS A 391 25.69 24.05 0.47
N GLY A 392 25.03 24.16 -0.69
CA GLY A 392 25.23 25.27 -1.63
C GLY A 392 26.44 25.13 -2.57
N TYR A 393 26.88 23.90 -2.81
CA TYR A 393 27.87 23.56 -3.82
C TYR A 393 27.19 23.21 -5.14
N ASP A 394 27.78 23.64 -6.25
CA ASP A 394 27.29 23.28 -7.59
C ASP A 394 27.50 21.76 -7.82
N PRO A 395 26.45 21.02 -8.21
CA PRO A 395 26.57 19.58 -8.42
C PRO A 395 27.49 19.18 -9.59
N GLY A 396 27.78 20.10 -10.51
CA GLY A 396 28.64 19.84 -11.67
C GLY A 396 30.15 19.98 -11.40
N ASP A 397 30.56 20.98 -10.61
CA ASP A 397 31.98 21.28 -10.38
C ASP A 397 32.41 21.28 -8.89
N GLY A 398 31.45 21.09 -7.97
CA GLY A 398 31.69 21.04 -6.53
C GLY A 398 32.13 22.36 -5.91
N ARG A 399 32.02 23.49 -6.62
CA ARG A 399 32.40 24.80 -6.10
C ARG A 399 31.27 25.42 -5.30
N PRO A 400 31.58 26.12 -4.20
CA PRO A 400 30.57 26.91 -3.51
C PRO A 400 30.13 28.04 -4.45
N GLY A 401 28.81 28.23 -4.59
CA GLY A 401 28.31 29.26 -5.50
C GLY A 401 26.81 29.25 -5.76
N VAL A 402 26.10 28.19 -5.33
CA VAL A 402 24.65 28.11 -5.41
C VAL A 402 24.06 28.29 -4.02
N PRO A 403 22.89 28.95 -3.87
CA PRO A 403 22.22 29.00 -2.58
C PRO A 403 21.94 27.57 -2.05
N PRO A 404 22.29 27.26 -0.79
CA PRO A 404 21.91 26.02 -0.14
C PRO A 404 20.42 25.70 -0.32
N MET A 405 20.11 24.46 -0.68
CA MET A 405 18.75 24.04 -0.98
C MET A 405 18.17 23.25 0.20
N SER A 406 17.07 23.75 0.76
CA SER A 406 16.29 23.00 1.75
C SER A 406 15.74 21.69 1.12
N PRO A 407 15.67 20.57 1.86
CA PRO A 407 14.96 19.37 1.44
C PRO A 407 13.48 19.61 1.15
N TYR A 408 12.91 20.69 1.67
CA TYR A 408 11.53 21.12 1.47
C TYR A 408 11.41 22.22 0.42
N ASN A 409 12.46 22.50 -0.36
CA ASN A 409 12.39 23.48 -1.45
C ASN A 409 11.33 23.04 -2.47
N PRO A 410 10.34 23.89 -2.80
CA PRO A 410 9.29 23.55 -3.75
C PRO A 410 9.75 23.04 -5.12
N GLN A 411 10.94 23.44 -5.59
CA GLN A 411 11.48 22.99 -6.88
C GLN A 411 11.82 21.49 -6.92
N LEU A 412 12.00 20.88 -5.75
CA LEU A 412 12.25 19.45 -5.59
C LEU A 412 10.97 18.63 -5.81
N TYR A 413 9.80 19.26 -5.80
CA TYR A 413 8.53 18.62 -6.08
C TYR A 413 8.23 18.72 -7.57
N LEU A 414 8.09 17.56 -8.21
CA LEU A 414 7.87 17.42 -9.65
C LEU A 414 6.49 16.80 -9.91
N PRO A 415 5.41 17.61 -9.93
CA PRO A 415 4.06 17.12 -10.12
C PRO A 415 3.78 16.84 -11.59
N TYR A 416 3.59 15.57 -11.91
CA TYR A 416 3.14 15.08 -13.21
C TYR A 416 1.62 14.93 -13.18
N PHE A 417 0.91 15.70 -14.00
CA PHE A 417 -0.54 15.63 -14.06
C PHE A 417 -1.00 14.27 -14.63
N GLN A 418 -1.82 13.54 -13.88
CA GLN A 418 -2.27 12.18 -14.21
C GLN A 418 -3.66 12.16 -14.85
N GLY A 419 -4.33 13.31 -14.94
CA GLY A 419 -5.65 13.45 -15.51
C GLY A 419 -6.65 14.10 -14.56
N GLU A 420 -7.74 14.56 -15.14
CA GLU A 420 -8.93 15.03 -14.44
C GLU A 420 -10.00 13.95 -14.54
N PHE A 421 -10.56 13.55 -13.41
CA PHE A 421 -11.54 12.46 -13.34
C PHE A 421 -12.86 12.96 -12.78
N THR A 422 -13.96 12.39 -13.26
CA THR A 422 -15.26 12.56 -12.61
C THR A 422 -15.26 11.86 -11.24
N ALA A 423 -16.27 12.12 -10.40
CA ALA A 423 -16.47 11.37 -9.15
C ALA A 423 -16.66 9.84 -9.38
N LYS A 424 -17.01 9.43 -10.61
CA LYS A 424 -17.11 8.01 -11.03
C LYS A 424 -15.78 7.43 -11.52
N GLY A 425 -14.72 8.23 -11.54
CA GLY A 425 -13.39 7.83 -11.99
C GLY A 425 -13.26 7.73 -13.51
N GLU A 426 -14.14 8.40 -14.26
CA GLU A 426 -14.02 8.50 -15.71
C GLU A 426 -13.09 9.67 -16.04
N LEU A 427 -12.16 9.47 -16.97
CA LEU A 427 -11.27 10.54 -17.41
C LEU A 427 -12.09 11.58 -18.20
N VAL A 428 -12.01 12.84 -17.78
CA VAL A 428 -12.80 13.95 -18.35
C VAL A 428 -12.34 14.29 -19.76
N ASP A 429 -11.02 14.44 -19.95
CA ASP A 429 -10.43 14.70 -21.27
C ASP A 429 -9.13 13.90 -21.45
N SER A 430 -9.14 12.94 -22.38
CA SER A 430 -7.96 12.16 -22.76
C SER A 430 -6.97 12.95 -23.63
N THR A 431 -7.39 14.10 -24.14
CA THR A 431 -6.59 15.00 -24.96
C THR A 431 -6.10 16.23 -24.20
N GLU A 432 -6.31 16.31 -22.89
CA GLU A 432 -5.86 17.44 -22.07
C GLU A 432 -4.37 17.74 -22.32
N PRO A 433 -4.00 18.98 -22.65
CA PRO A 433 -2.64 19.37 -23.02
C PRO A 433 -1.53 18.96 -22.06
N LEU A 434 -1.82 18.90 -20.77
CA LEU A 434 -0.85 18.57 -19.72
C LEU A 434 -0.95 17.12 -19.24
N LEU A 435 -1.78 16.28 -19.86
CA LEU A 435 -1.92 14.88 -19.46
C LEU A 435 -0.57 14.15 -19.54
N TYR A 436 -0.11 13.65 -18.39
CA TYR A 436 1.18 13.00 -18.13
C TYR A 436 2.42 13.90 -18.17
N TRP A 437 2.23 15.20 -18.25
CA TRP A 437 3.31 16.18 -18.27
C TRP A 437 3.61 16.75 -16.88
N LEU A 438 4.88 17.11 -16.67
CA LEU A 438 5.35 17.89 -15.55
C LEU A 438 4.73 19.29 -15.59
N VAL A 439 4.10 19.67 -14.48
CA VAL A 439 3.61 21.02 -14.21
C VAL A 439 4.62 21.65 -13.24
N PRO A 440 5.53 22.54 -13.69
CA PRO A 440 6.67 22.91 -12.86
C PRO A 440 6.27 23.88 -11.74
N ILE A 441 7.04 23.84 -10.65
CA ILE A 441 7.13 24.96 -9.70
C ILE A 441 8.46 25.65 -9.97
N LEU A 442 8.41 26.91 -10.38
CA LEU A 442 9.59 27.67 -10.80
C LEU A 442 9.94 28.75 -9.77
N PRO A 443 11.22 29.07 -9.57
CA PRO A 443 11.59 30.21 -8.75
C PRO A 443 11.13 31.50 -9.46
N ASP A 444 10.75 32.50 -8.68
CA ASP A 444 10.63 33.85 -9.20
C ASP A 444 12.04 34.40 -9.47
N PRO A 445 12.40 34.70 -10.73
CA PRO A 445 13.73 35.22 -11.05
C PRO A 445 14.01 36.58 -10.40
N THR A 446 12.98 37.32 -10.01
CA THR A 446 13.11 38.64 -9.38
C THR A 446 13.34 38.56 -7.88
N HIS A 447 13.05 37.41 -7.25
CA HIS A 447 13.18 37.20 -5.81
C HIS A 447 13.76 35.81 -5.53
N PRO A 448 15.08 35.68 -5.28
CA PRO A 448 15.63 34.43 -4.77
C PRO A 448 15.14 34.16 -3.34
N ALA A 449 14.76 32.91 -3.04
CA ALA A 449 14.32 32.51 -1.71
C ALA A 449 15.45 32.66 -0.68
N PRO A 450 15.24 33.34 0.46
CA PRO A 450 16.23 33.42 1.52
C PRO A 450 16.39 32.05 2.20
N LEU A 451 17.59 31.80 2.72
CA LEU A 451 17.89 30.56 3.45
C LEU A 451 17.20 30.50 4.81
N ASP A 452 17.05 31.66 5.46
CA ASP A 452 16.39 31.74 6.75
C ASP A 452 14.88 31.57 6.59
N GLN A 453 14.33 30.59 7.34
CA GLN A 453 12.91 30.28 7.26
C GLN A 453 12.04 31.40 7.84
N ALA A 454 12.53 32.14 8.85
CA ALA A 454 11.79 33.25 9.43
C ALA A 454 11.72 34.43 8.46
N GLU A 455 12.83 34.75 7.79
CA GLU A 455 12.88 35.75 6.71
C GLU A 455 12.00 35.35 5.52
N TYR A 456 12.06 34.08 5.08
CA TYR A 456 11.19 33.55 4.01
C TYR A 456 9.72 33.81 4.31
N LYS A 457 9.26 33.44 5.51
CA LYS A 457 7.88 33.67 5.94
C LYS A 457 7.55 35.16 6.03
N LYS A 458 8.41 35.95 6.66
CA LYS A 458 8.21 37.39 6.85
C LYS A 458 8.10 38.14 5.52
N ALA A 459 8.81 37.68 4.51
CA ALA A 459 8.85 38.31 3.20
C ALA A 459 7.64 37.98 2.32
N GLY A 460 6.73 37.09 2.73
CA GLY A 460 5.57 36.67 1.93
C GLY A 460 5.60 35.19 1.50
N GLY A 461 6.59 34.45 1.97
CA GLY A 461 6.67 32.99 1.83
C GLY A 461 6.63 32.53 0.38
N PHE A 462 5.94 31.42 0.16
CA PHE A 462 5.94 30.73 -1.13
C PHE A 462 5.58 31.62 -2.32
N ASN A 463 4.52 32.41 -2.21
CA ASN A 463 3.98 33.18 -3.33
C ASN A 463 4.93 34.29 -3.82
N ARG A 464 5.88 34.71 -2.99
CA ARG A 464 6.89 35.71 -3.38
C ARG A 464 8.05 35.09 -4.16
N TYR A 465 8.42 33.87 -3.80
CA TYR A 465 9.67 33.27 -4.27
C TYR A 465 9.46 32.21 -5.35
N PHE A 466 8.23 31.75 -5.52
CA PHE A 466 7.90 30.67 -6.45
C PHE A 466 6.62 30.98 -7.21
N THR A 467 6.61 30.63 -8.49
CA THR A 467 5.40 30.57 -9.30
C THR A 467 4.88 29.14 -9.31
N ASP A 468 3.70 28.93 -8.72
CA ASP A 468 3.03 27.64 -8.69
C ASP A 468 2.10 27.45 -9.89
N TYR A 469 2.63 26.80 -10.92
CA TYR A 469 1.82 26.45 -12.08
C TYR A 469 0.85 25.29 -11.81
N VAL A 470 0.99 24.55 -10.70
CA VAL A 470 0.03 23.51 -10.27
C VAL A 470 -1.28 24.15 -9.86
N SER A 471 -1.23 25.18 -8.99
CA SER A 471 -2.39 25.98 -8.63
C SER A 471 -3.07 26.59 -9.85
N LYS A 472 -2.27 27.17 -10.74
CA LYS A 472 -2.76 27.79 -11.99
C LYS A 472 -3.45 26.77 -12.89
N HIS A 473 -2.84 25.60 -13.09
CA HIS A 473 -3.43 24.51 -13.87
C HIS A 473 -4.70 23.95 -13.24
N ALA A 474 -4.72 23.83 -11.91
CA ALA A 474 -5.90 23.37 -11.19
C ALA A 474 -7.05 24.39 -11.33
N GLY A 475 -6.72 25.68 -11.40
CA GLY A 475 -7.65 26.77 -11.18
C GLY A 475 -8.01 26.94 -9.70
N CYS A 476 -7.13 26.44 -8.81
CA CYS A 476 -7.37 26.29 -7.39
C CYS A 476 -6.07 26.54 -6.63
N PRO A 477 -6.01 27.50 -5.69
CA PRO A 477 -4.80 27.76 -4.92
C PRO A 477 -4.46 26.57 -4.03
N VAL A 478 -3.26 26.02 -4.18
CA VAL A 478 -2.66 25.03 -3.31
C VAL A 478 -2.36 25.69 -1.96
N PRO A 479 -2.64 25.06 -0.80
CA PRO A 479 -2.29 25.62 0.49
C PRO A 479 -0.77 25.57 0.72
N THR A 480 -0.05 26.58 0.24
CA THR A 480 1.38 26.54 -0.10
C THR A 480 2.35 26.27 1.07
N GLU A 481 2.20 26.91 2.23
CA GLU A 481 3.22 26.79 3.30
C GLU A 481 3.15 25.51 4.14
N GLU A 482 1.95 24.96 4.33
CA GLU A 482 1.78 23.67 4.98
C GLU A 482 1.97 22.52 3.99
N PHE A 483 1.89 22.80 2.69
CA PHE A 483 2.03 21.80 1.64
C PHE A 483 3.37 21.08 1.68
N PHE A 484 4.44 21.85 1.86
CA PHE A 484 5.83 21.37 1.75
C PHE A 484 6.45 21.00 3.11
N LYS A 485 5.69 20.97 4.21
CA LYS A 485 6.18 20.71 5.59
C LYS A 485 5.49 19.52 6.25
#